data_AF-A0A078FY03-F1
#
_entry.id   AF-A0A078FY03-F1
#
_cell.length_a   1.000
_cell.length_b   1.000
_cell.length_c   1.000
_cell.angle_alpha   90.00
_cell.angle_beta   90.00
_cell.angle_gamma   90.00
#
_symmetry.space_group_name_H-M   'P 1'
#
loop_
_entity.id
_entity.type
_entity.pdbx_description
1 polymer ?
#
loop_
_entity_poly.entity_id
_entity_poly.type
_entity_poly.pdbx_seq_one_letter_code
_entity_poly.pdbx_strand_id
1 'polypeptide(L)'
;MGLGGYLAAKSEADHYAREVKREQEEIKTIPETEAAEVAEMLSDYGVEPHEYSPVVNALRKNPQAWVDFMMRFELGLEKPEPKRALQSAFTIAIAYVLGGFIPLFPYIFIPQAVDAVVASVVITLLSLFIFGYGKGHFTGSRPFKSAFETAFIGAVASAAAFCLAKVVQL
;
A
#
# COMPACT_ATOMS: atom_id res chain seq x y z
N MET A 1 -13.47 -1.05 -6.97
CA MET A 1 -12.19 -0.89 -6.25
C MET A 1 -11.01 -0.49 -7.15
N GLY A 2 -10.91 -0.93 -8.42
CA GLY A 2 -9.76 -0.60 -9.29
C GLY A 2 -9.48 0.90 -9.51
N LEU A 3 -10.51 1.73 -9.68
CA LEU A 3 -10.32 3.20 -9.80
C LEU A 3 -9.69 3.82 -8.54
N GLY A 4 -9.99 3.28 -7.35
CA GLY A 4 -9.35 3.71 -6.11
C GLY A 4 -7.85 3.39 -6.10
N GLY A 5 -7.48 2.19 -6.56
CA GLY A 5 -6.08 1.80 -6.74
C GLY A 5 -5.33 2.68 -7.75
N TYR A 6 -5.98 3.02 -8.86
CA TYR A 6 -5.44 3.95 -9.85
C TYR A 6 -5.21 5.34 -9.25
N LEU A 7 -6.22 5.90 -8.59
CA LEU A 7 -6.16 7.25 -8.02
C LEU A 7 -5.13 7.36 -6.92
N ALA A 8 -5.02 6.36 -6.02
CA ALA A 8 -4.01 6.33 -4.98
C ALA A 8 -2.60 6.33 -5.57
N ALA A 9 -2.30 5.40 -6.49
CA ALA A 9 -1.00 5.30 -7.12
C ALA A 9 -0.66 6.53 -8.00
N LYS A 10 -1.66 7.13 -8.67
CA LYS A 10 -1.49 8.38 -9.41
C LYS A 10 -1.19 9.54 -8.45
N SER A 11 -1.89 9.64 -7.33
CA SER A 11 -1.67 10.68 -6.34
C SER A 11 -0.28 10.60 -5.73
N GLU A 12 0.22 9.39 -5.41
CA GLU A 12 1.61 9.18 -4.99
C GLU A 12 2.60 9.67 -6.05
N ALA A 13 2.36 9.38 -7.33
CA ALA A 13 3.22 9.82 -8.43
C ALA A 13 3.20 11.33 -8.66
N ASP A 14 2.02 11.94 -8.59
CA ASP A 14 1.85 13.39 -8.71
C ASP A 14 2.50 14.12 -7.52
N HIS A 15 2.41 13.56 -6.31
CA HIS A 15 3.10 14.08 -5.12
C HIS A 15 4.62 14.00 -5.29
N TYR A 16 5.16 12.82 -5.63
CA TYR A 16 6.59 12.64 -5.87
C TYR A 16 7.13 13.65 -6.91
N ALA A 17 6.42 13.81 -8.03
CA ALA A 17 6.84 14.72 -9.09
C ALA A 17 6.78 16.20 -8.69
N ARG A 18 5.92 16.57 -7.72
CA ARG A 18 5.89 17.93 -7.15
C ARG A 18 7.05 18.16 -6.22
N GLU A 19 7.34 17.21 -5.34
CA GLU A 19 8.45 17.31 -4.38
C GLU A 19 9.80 17.38 -5.10
N VAL A 20 10.03 16.55 -6.13
CA VAL A 20 11.24 16.64 -6.97
C VAL A 20 11.43 18.04 -7.55
N LYS A 21 10.35 18.70 -7.98
CA LYS A 21 10.43 20.06 -8.54
C LYS A 21 10.70 21.10 -7.47
N ARG A 22 10.16 20.92 -6.26
CA ARG A 22 10.40 21.81 -5.11
C ARG A 22 11.88 21.73 -4.71
N GLU A 23 12.37 20.52 -4.53
CA GLU A 23 13.76 20.21 -4.17
C GLU A 23 14.76 20.78 -5.19
N GLN A 24 14.46 20.61 -6.48
CA GLN A 24 15.25 21.19 -7.57
C GLN A 24 15.29 22.72 -7.58
N GLU A 25 14.30 23.37 -6.99
CA GLU A 25 14.24 24.83 -6.87
C GLU A 25 14.93 25.30 -5.58
N GLU A 26 14.75 24.58 -4.48
CA GLU A 26 15.40 24.85 -3.18
C GLU A 26 16.92 24.75 -3.30
N ILE A 27 17.45 23.69 -3.92
CA ILE A 27 18.90 23.54 -4.19
C ILE A 27 19.48 24.69 -5.04
N LYS A 28 18.66 25.39 -5.83
CA LYS A 28 19.12 26.55 -6.62
C LYS A 28 18.98 27.87 -5.88
N THR A 29 17.90 28.03 -5.13
CA THR A 29 17.51 29.31 -4.52
C THR A 29 18.13 29.49 -3.14
N ILE A 30 18.26 28.41 -2.37
CA ILE A 30 18.78 28.39 -0.99
C ILE A 30 19.82 27.26 -0.78
N PRO A 31 20.85 27.13 -1.63
CA PRO A 31 21.79 26.00 -1.62
C PRO A 31 22.54 25.79 -0.29
N GLU A 32 22.74 26.85 0.48
CA GLU A 32 23.41 26.75 1.78
C GLU A 32 22.50 26.13 2.85
N THR A 33 21.19 26.37 2.79
CA THR A 33 20.18 25.76 3.67
C THR A 33 20.09 24.26 3.38
N GLU A 34 19.84 23.88 2.12
CA GLU A 34 19.74 22.48 1.69
C GLU A 34 21.00 21.67 2.03
N ALA A 35 22.17 22.30 1.96
CA ALA A 35 23.41 21.63 2.28
C ALA A 35 23.62 21.46 3.79
N ALA A 36 23.08 22.37 4.60
CA ALA A 36 23.03 22.22 6.04
C ALA A 36 22.10 21.07 6.43
N GLU A 37 20.98 20.87 5.73
CA GLU A 37 20.06 19.74 5.94
C GLU A 37 20.72 18.39 5.62
N VAL A 38 21.50 18.30 4.52
CA VAL A 38 22.33 17.11 4.26
C VAL A 38 23.35 16.85 5.37
N ALA A 39 24.00 17.91 5.86
CA ALA A 39 24.97 17.80 6.94
C ALA A 39 24.33 17.35 8.26
N GLU A 40 23.15 17.91 8.59
CA GLU A 40 22.35 17.54 9.75
C GLU A 40 21.93 16.07 9.69
N MET A 41 21.38 15.62 8.55
CA MET A 41 21.03 14.22 8.35
C MET A 41 22.22 13.28 8.55
N LEU A 42 23.39 13.60 7.98
CA LEU A 42 24.58 12.78 8.14
C LEU A 42 25.09 12.80 9.59
N SER A 43 25.00 13.94 10.28
CA SER A 43 25.33 14.07 11.69
C SER A 43 24.42 13.22 12.58
N ASP A 44 23.13 13.10 12.26
CA ASP A 44 22.17 12.25 12.98
C ASP A 44 22.52 10.76 12.90
N TYR A 45 23.21 10.34 11.82
CA TYR A 45 23.80 9.00 11.70
C TYR A 45 25.16 8.86 12.39
N GLY A 46 25.63 9.91 13.08
CA GLY A 46 26.89 9.92 13.81
C GLY A 46 28.12 10.14 12.92
N VAL A 47 27.95 10.65 11.70
CA VAL A 47 29.08 11.00 10.82
C VAL A 47 29.69 12.31 11.31
N GLU A 48 31.02 12.35 11.47
CA GLU A 48 31.66 13.54 11.99
C GLU A 48 31.76 14.67 10.94
N PRO A 49 31.83 15.96 11.35
CA PRO A 49 31.90 17.09 10.42
C PRO A 49 33.00 17.02 9.38
N HIS A 50 34.15 16.47 9.76
CA HIS A 50 35.28 16.34 8.84
C HIS A 50 35.06 15.23 7.78
N GLU A 51 34.14 14.30 8.03
CA GLU A 51 33.80 13.17 7.14
C GLU A 51 32.64 13.50 6.20
N TYR A 52 31.57 14.16 6.69
CA TYR A 52 30.43 14.51 5.82
C TYR A 52 30.69 15.76 4.96
N SER A 53 31.58 16.67 5.36
CA SER A 53 31.85 17.90 4.59
C SER A 53 32.31 17.62 3.15
N PRO A 54 33.21 16.66 2.87
CA PRO A 54 33.53 16.23 1.51
C PRO A 54 32.33 15.65 0.75
N VAL A 55 31.43 14.91 1.43
CA VAL A 55 30.23 14.30 0.84
C VAL A 55 29.24 15.39 0.39
N VAL A 56 28.94 16.35 1.26
CA VAL A 56 28.09 17.51 0.95
C VAL A 56 28.65 18.27 -0.25
N ASN A 57 29.96 18.54 -0.27
CA ASN A 57 30.62 19.21 -1.39
C ASN A 57 30.61 18.40 -2.70
N ALA A 58 30.62 17.08 -2.62
CA ALA A 58 30.48 16.22 -3.79
C ALA A 58 29.04 16.23 -4.33
N LEU A 59 28.04 16.19 -3.44
CA LEU A 59 26.62 16.29 -3.80
C LEU A 59 26.30 17.65 -4.44
N ARG A 60 26.84 18.75 -3.91
CA ARG A 60 26.72 20.10 -4.51
C ARG A 60 27.17 20.17 -5.98
N LYS A 61 28.13 19.33 -6.39
CA LYS A 61 28.63 19.27 -7.78
C LYS A 61 27.76 18.40 -8.69
N ASN A 62 26.86 17.61 -8.13
CA ASN A 62 25.95 16.74 -8.87
C ASN A 62 24.51 16.96 -8.38
N PRO A 63 23.81 17.99 -8.91
CA PRO A 63 22.47 18.35 -8.47
C PRO A 63 21.45 17.21 -8.55
N GLN A 64 21.60 16.30 -9.53
CA GLN A 64 20.70 15.15 -9.64
C GLN A 64 20.88 14.19 -8.47
N ALA A 65 22.13 13.85 -8.13
CA ALA A 65 22.42 12.97 -6.99
C ALA A 65 22.05 13.63 -5.65
N TRP A 66 22.15 14.96 -5.56
CA TRP A 66 21.73 15.70 -4.38
C TRP A 66 20.21 15.66 -4.20
N VAL A 67 19.43 15.97 -5.24
CA VAL A 67 17.96 15.83 -5.22
C VAL A 67 17.57 14.38 -4.89
N ASP A 68 18.19 13.39 -5.52
CA ASP A 68 17.88 11.98 -5.24
C ASP A 68 18.22 11.57 -3.80
N PHE A 69 19.26 12.17 -3.19
CA PHE A 69 19.59 12.00 -1.79
C PHE A 69 18.52 12.62 -0.88
N MET A 70 18.17 13.88 -1.10
CA MET A 70 17.15 14.59 -0.31
C MET A 70 15.79 13.91 -0.39
N MET A 71 15.33 13.60 -1.60
CA MET A 71 14.09 12.85 -1.84
C MET A 71 14.02 11.55 -1.04
N ARG A 72 15.14 10.84 -0.88
CA ARG A 72 15.18 9.56 -0.19
C ARG A 72 15.36 9.68 1.32
N PHE A 73 16.28 10.53 1.78
CA PHE A 73 16.70 10.58 3.18
C PHE A 73 15.93 11.60 4.00
N GLU A 74 15.51 12.71 3.38
CA GLU A 74 14.73 13.75 4.04
C GLU A 74 13.23 13.45 3.93
N LEU A 75 12.74 13.23 2.71
CA LEU A 75 11.30 13.08 2.44
C LEU A 75 10.81 11.62 2.52
N GLY A 76 11.72 10.64 2.49
CA GLY A 76 11.36 9.21 2.48
C GLY A 76 10.60 8.77 1.22
N LEU A 77 10.76 9.50 0.12
CA LEU A 77 10.02 9.31 -1.12
C LEU A 77 10.85 8.51 -2.14
N GLU A 78 10.28 7.41 -2.60
CA GLU A 78 10.86 6.58 -3.66
C GLU A 78 10.23 6.88 -5.01
N LYS A 79 11.05 6.80 -6.07
CA LYS A 79 10.60 7.04 -7.44
C LYS A 79 9.53 6.01 -7.83
N PRO A 80 8.30 6.44 -8.13
CA PRO A 80 7.23 5.51 -8.45
C PRO A 80 7.43 4.89 -9.83
N GLU A 81 7.09 3.60 -9.97
CA GLU A 81 7.13 2.93 -11.27
C GLU A 81 6.06 3.51 -12.22
N PRO A 82 6.41 3.85 -13.48
CA PRO A 82 5.50 4.55 -14.40
C PRO A 82 4.18 3.82 -14.68
N LYS A 83 4.19 2.48 -14.61
CA LYS A 83 3.02 1.63 -14.90
C LYS A 83 2.25 1.23 -13.65
N ARG A 84 2.72 1.60 -12.45
CA ARG A 84 2.14 1.18 -11.16
C ARG A 84 0.68 1.55 -11.02
N ALA A 85 0.28 2.73 -11.51
CA ALA A 85 -1.11 3.18 -11.40
C ALA A 85 -2.09 2.26 -12.15
N LEU A 86 -1.77 1.91 -13.39
CA LEU A 86 -2.60 0.99 -14.18
C LEU A 86 -2.53 -0.44 -13.64
N GLN A 87 -1.34 -0.92 -13.29
CA GLN A 87 -1.16 -2.25 -12.72
C GLN A 87 -1.94 -2.43 -11.41
N SER A 88 -1.86 -1.45 -10.50
CA SER A 88 -2.64 -1.40 -9.26
C SER A 88 -4.14 -1.45 -9.54
N ALA A 89 -4.61 -0.66 -10.51
CA ALA A 89 -6.02 -0.63 -10.88
C ALA A 89 -6.55 -2.00 -11.35
N PHE A 90 -5.85 -2.63 -12.29
CA PHE A 90 -6.26 -3.92 -12.87
C PHE A 90 -6.14 -5.05 -11.86
N THR A 91 -5.03 -5.14 -11.12
CA THR A 91 -4.82 -6.21 -10.14
C THR A 91 -5.88 -6.17 -9.03
N ILE A 92 -6.18 -4.98 -8.49
CA ILE A 92 -7.22 -4.81 -7.47
C ILE A 92 -8.62 -5.09 -8.05
N ALA A 93 -8.92 -4.62 -9.26
CA ALA A 93 -10.21 -4.88 -9.89
C ALA A 93 -10.47 -6.38 -10.11
N ILE A 94 -9.50 -7.08 -10.70
CA ILE A 94 -9.59 -8.52 -10.98
C ILE A 94 -9.69 -9.31 -9.67
N ALA A 95 -8.82 -9.01 -8.69
CA ALA A 95 -8.85 -9.67 -7.40
C ALA A 95 -10.20 -9.48 -6.69
N TYR A 96 -10.80 -8.28 -6.76
CA TYR A 96 -12.10 -8.02 -6.17
C TYR A 96 -13.22 -8.81 -6.85
N VAL A 97 -13.23 -8.87 -8.20
CA VAL A 97 -14.22 -9.65 -8.95
C VAL A 97 -14.11 -11.14 -8.60
N LEU A 98 -12.89 -11.69 -8.65
CA LEU A 98 -12.66 -13.10 -8.33
C LEU A 98 -13.00 -13.42 -6.87
N GLY A 99 -12.59 -12.57 -5.92
CA GLY A 99 -12.89 -12.75 -4.51
C GLY A 99 -14.39 -12.64 -4.19
N GLY A 100 -15.09 -11.69 -4.82
CA GLY A 100 -16.53 -11.53 -4.69
C GLY A 100 -17.35 -12.64 -5.35
N PHE A 101 -16.79 -13.32 -6.35
CA PHE A 101 -17.45 -14.43 -7.03
C PHE A 101 -17.52 -15.69 -6.16
N ILE A 102 -16.53 -15.93 -5.30
CA ILE A 102 -16.44 -17.09 -4.41
C ILE A 102 -17.72 -17.29 -3.56
N PRO A 103 -18.18 -16.31 -2.76
CA PRO A 103 -19.40 -16.48 -1.97
C PRO A 103 -20.67 -16.59 -2.82
N LEU A 104 -20.69 -16.04 -4.04
CA LEU A 104 -21.84 -16.08 -4.94
C LEU A 104 -21.96 -17.40 -5.71
N PHE A 105 -20.85 -18.12 -5.86
CA PHE A 105 -20.77 -19.33 -6.68
C PHE A 105 -21.85 -20.38 -6.34
N PRO A 106 -22.15 -20.71 -5.05
CA PRO A 106 -23.16 -21.72 -4.73
C PRO A 106 -24.59 -21.33 -5.13
N TYR A 107 -24.90 -20.04 -5.14
CA TYR A 107 -26.23 -19.53 -5.50
C TYR A 107 -26.55 -19.69 -7.00
N ILE A 108 -25.54 -19.96 -7.83
CA ILE A 108 -25.75 -20.26 -9.26
C ILE A 108 -26.36 -21.65 -9.44
N PHE A 109 -26.04 -22.59 -8.54
CA PHE A 109 -26.39 -24.01 -8.69
C PHE A 109 -27.45 -24.49 -7.70
N ILE A 110 -27.61 -23.80 -6.56
CA ILE A 110 -28.55 -24.18 -5.50
C ILE A 110 -29.72 -23.18 -5.51
N PRO A 111 -30.92 -23.58 -5.97
CA PRO A 111 -32.07 -22.66 -6.10
C PRO A 111 -32.61 -22.15 -4.76
N GLN A 112 -32.49 -22.95 -3.71
CA GLN A 112 -32.96 -22.57 -2.38
C GLN A 112 -31.87 -21.77 -1.65
N ALA A 113 -32.15 -20.50 -1.39
CA ALA A 113 -31.20 -19.58 -0.76
C ALA A 113 -30.72 -20.06 0.63
N VAL A 114 -31.58 -20.75 1.38
CA VAL A 114 -31.26 -21.29 2.72
C VAL A 114 -30.20 -22.40 2.64
N ASP A 115 -30.23 -23.22 1.60
CA ASP A 115 -29.21 -24.27 1.40
C ASP A 115 -27.94 -23.66 0.78
N ALA A 116 -28.11 -22.71 -0.15
CA ALA A 116 -27.00 -22.03 -0.81
C ALA A 116 -26.14 -21.22 0.17
N VAL A 117 -26.75 -20.59 1.19
CA VAL A 117 -26.01 -19.80 2.18
C VAL A 117 -25.10 -20.69 3.04
N VAL A 118 -25.51 -21.92 3.38
CA VAL A 118 -24.66 -22.84 4.15
C VAL A 118 -23.42 -23.22 3.34
N ALA A 119 -23.60 -23.59 2.07
CA ALA A 119 -22.48 -23.88 1.17
C ALA A 119 -21.57 -22.65 0.97
N SER A 120 -22.16 -21.47 0.79
CA SER A 120 -21.45 -20.19 0.63
C SER A 120 -20.60 -19.85 1.84
N VAL A 121 -21.12 -20.02 3.06
CA VAL A 121 -20.38 -19.78 4.31
C VAL A 121 -19.16 -20.69 4.40
N VAL A 122 -19.31 -21.99 4.15
CA VAL A 122 -18.20 -22.94 4.23
C VAL A 122 -17.12 -22.62 3.20
N ILE A 123 -17.51 -22.42 1.93
CA ILE A 123 -16.56 -22.10 0.85
C ILE A 123 -15.84 -20.78 1.12
N THR A 124 -16.56 -19.77 1.62
CA THR A 124 -15.99 -18.46 1.90
C THR A 124 -15.03 -18.52 3.09
N LEU A 125 -15.37 -19.22 4.17
CA LEU A 125 -14.48 -19.38 5.33
C LEU A 125 -13.18 -20.12 4.95
N LEU A 126 -13.29 -21.20 4.16
CA LEU A 126 -12.11 -21.90 3.63
C LEU A 126 -11.27 -20.96 2.74
N SER A 127 -11.91 -20.20 1.86
CA SER A 127 -11.22 -19.25 0.99
C SER A 127 -10.51 -18.14 1.78
N LEU A 128 -11.18 -17.54 2.77
CA LEU A 128 -10.60 -16.53 3.66
C LEU A 128 -9.42 -17.09 4.45
N PHE A 129 -9.51 -18.35 4.90
CA PHE A 129 -8.41 -19.01 5.58
C PHE A 129 -7.21 -19.20 4.63
N ILE A 130 -7.44 -19.68 3.40
CA ILE A 130 -6.38 -19.87 2.39
C ILE A 130 -5.73 -18.54 2.02
N PHE A 131 -6.53 -17.51 1.68
CA PHE A 131 -6.01 -16.18 1.34
C PHE A 131 -5.32 -15.52 2.53
N GLY A 132 -5.85 -15.68 3.74
CA GLY A 132 -5.23 -15.16 4.95
C GLY A 132 -3.90 -15.86 5.27
N TYR A 133 -3.80 -17.17 5.04
CA TYR A 133 -2.54 -17.91 5.15
C TYR A 133 -1.51 -17.40 4.13
N GLY A 134 -1.92 -17.27 2.87
CA GLY A 134 -1.07 -16.74 1.79
C GLY A 134 -0.57 -15.32 2.10
N LYS A 135 -1.49 -14.43 2.53
CA LYS A 135 -1.16 -13.09 3.00
C LYS A 135 -0.11 -13.13 4.10
N GLY A 136 -0.27 -14.03 5.07
CA GLY A 136 0.68 -14.16 6.19
C GLY A 136 2.07 -14.61 5.74
N HIS A 137 2.11 -15.58 4.83
CA HIS A 137 3.35 -16.08 4.24
C HIS A 137 4.12 -15.00 3.45
N PHE A 138 3.43 -14.27 2.56
CA PHE A 138 4.08 -13.22 1.75
C PHE A 138 4.50 -11.97 2.54
N THR A 139 3.83 -11.68 3.66
CA THR A 139 4.13 -10.52 4.51
C THR A 139 5.17 -10.80 5.60
N GLY A 140 5.69 -12.03 5.69
CA GLY A 140 6.63 -12.43 6.76
C GLY A 140 5.99 -12.53 8.15
N SER A 141 4.66 -12.53 8.24
CA SER A 141 3.92 -12.69 9.50
C SER A 141 3.57 -14.17 9.76
N ARG A 142 3.05 -14.50 10.95
CA ARG A 142 2.68 -15.89 11.29
C ARG A 142 1.50 -16.34 10.42
N PRO A 143 1.66 -17.28 9.46
CA PRO A 143 0.64 -17.56 8.44
C PRO A 143 -0.71 -17.99 9.00
N PHE A 144 -0.70 -18.91 9.98
CA PHE A 144 -1.92 -19.36 10.63
C PHE A 144 -2.65 -18.25 11.39
N LYS A 145 -1.91 -17.34 12.04
CA LYS A 145 -2.52 -16.20 12.74
C LYS A 145 -3.24 -15.29 11.75
N SER A 146 -2.58 -14.97 10.65
CA SER A 146 -3.16 -14.17 9.56
C SER A 146 -4.38 -14.84 8.91
N ALA A 147 -4.37 -16.17 8.78
CA ALA A 147 -5.51 -16.95 8.30
C ALA A 147 -6.74 -16.81 9.23
N PHE A 148 -6.54 -17.03 10.54
CA PHE A 148 -7.61 -16.88 11.53
C PHE A 148 -8.12 -15.44 11.63
N GLU A 149 -7.24 -14.43 11.63
CA GLU A 149 -7.63 -13.02 11.63
C GLU A 149 -8.49 -12.68 10.40
N THR A 150 -8.11 -13.17 9.22
CA THR A 150 -8.84 -12.89 7.97
C THR A 150 -10.22 -13.57 7.96
N ALA A 151 -10.30 -14.83 8.41
CA ALA A 151 -11.57 -15.54 8.55
C ALA A 151 -12.49 -14.87 9.61
N PHE A 152 -11.92 -14.44 10.74
CA PHE A 152 -12.66 -13.81 11.82
C PHE A 152 -13.27 -12.46 11.40
N ILE A 153 -12.50 -11.60 10.72
CA ILE A 153 -13.03 -10.32 10.20
C ILE A 153 -14.19 -10.58 9.23
N GLY A 154 -14.05 -11.57 8.35
CA GLY A 154 -15.13 -11.98 7.43
C GLY A 154 -16.38 -12.45 8.17
N ALA A 155 -16.23 -13.27 9.21
CA ALA A 155 -17.34 -13.75 10.03
C ALA A 155 -18.06 -12.59 10.76
N VAL A 156 -17.31 -11.64 11.34
CA VAL A 156 -17.87 -10.47 12.02
C VAL A 156 -18.63 -9.56 11.03
N ALA A 157 -18.04 -9.30 9.86
CA ALA A 157 -18.70 -8.49 8.83
C ALA A 157 -19.99 -9.14 8.31
N SER A 158 -19.97 -10.47 8.09
CA SER A 158 -21.15 -11.23 7.68
C SER A 158 -22.25 -11.21 8.76
N ALA A 159 -21.89 -11.41 10.03
CA ALA A 159 -22.83 -11.34 11.14
C ALA A 159 -23.46 -9.95 11.27
N ALA A 160 -22.66 -8.88 11.12
CA ALA A 160 -23.16 -7.51 11.14
C ALA A 160 -24.15 -7.25 10.00
N ALA A 161 -23.82 -7.67 8.76
CA ALA A 161 -24.71 -7.53 7.61
C ALA A 161 -26.03 -8.30 7.81
N PHE A 162 -25.97 -9.52 8.35
CA PHE A 162 -27.17 -10.32 8.66
C PHE A 162 -28.06 -9.64 9.71
N CYS A 163 -27.49 -9.13 10.80
CA CYS A 163 -28.23 -8.41 11.84
C CYS A 163 -28.91 -7.16 11.27
N LEU A 164 -28.21 -6.36 10.46
CA LEU A 164 -28.78 -5.19 9.81
C LEU A 164 -29.92 -5.56 8.86
N ALA A 165 -29.75 -6.59 8.03
CA ALA A 165 -30.80 -7.07 7.14
C ALA A 165 -32.05 -7.52 7.92
N LYS A 166 -31.86 -8.21 9.06
CA LYS A 166 -32.96 -8.61 9.95
C LYS A 166 -33.68 -7.42 10.57
N VAL A 167 -32.96 -6.39 11.04
CA VAL A 167 -33.56 -5.20 11.66
C VAL A 167 -34.40 -4.41 10.66
N VAL A 168 -33.96 -4.28 9.40
CA VAL A 168 -34.70 -3.55 8.36
C VAL A 168 -35.94 -4.32 7.88
N GLN A 169 -35.97 -5.63 8.04
CA GLN A 169 -37.09 -6.50 7.67
C GLN A 169 -38.15 -6.65 8.77
N LEU A 170 -37.89 -6.17 9.99
CA LEU A 170 -38.83 -6.12 11.12
C LEU A 170 -39.63 -4.81 11.10
#